data_AF-A0AAW2NLZ5-F1
#
_entry.id   AF-A0AAW2NLZ5-F1
#
_cell.length_a   1.000
_cell.length_b   1.000
_cell.length_c   1.000
_cell.angle_alpha   90.00
_cell.angle_beta   90.00
_cell.angle_gamma   90.00
#
_symmetry.space_group_name_H-M   'P 1'
#
loop_
_entity.id
_entity.type
_entity.pdbx_description
1 polymer ?
#
loop_
_entity_poly.entity_id
_entity_poly.type
_entity_poly.pdbx_seq_one_letter_code
_entity_poly.pdbx_strand_id
1 'polypeptide(L)'
;MIQVTRLEPTSTNPRTAEIAQWTEMDQIGRGVILSPLSNTLFDVYYSDSYTAKSLRDELDRKYNTEEQWLEKYYVFKFMRYQMVEDRYGTEQTHEIINLEHALADAEIKLPEKFLVMSIVDKFPNLDNFLA
;
A
#
# COMPACT_ATOMS: atom_id res chain seq x y z
N MET A 1 -3.10 -13.74 -18.09
CA MET A 1 -1.73 -14.24 -18.33
C MET A 1 -1.14 -13.44 -19.48
N ILE A 2 -0.55 -12.28 -19.22
CA ILE A 2 0.19 -11.55 -20.27
C ILE A 2 1.51 -12.30 -20.43
N GLN A 3 1.69 -12.95 -21.57
CA GLN A 3 2.95 -13.61 -21.92
C GLN A 3 3.96 -12.52 -22.25
N VAL A 4 4.91 -12.26 -21.33
CA VAL A 4 6.05 -11.38 -21.61
C VAL A 4 6.97 -12.16 -22.55
N THR A 5 6.87 -11.86 -23.84
CA THR A 5 7.72 -12.47 -24.85
C THR A 5 9.09 -11.79 -24.78
N ARG A 6 10.08 -12.53 -24.29
CA ARG A 6 11.50 -12.15 -24.28
C ARG A 6 11.96 -11.90 -25.73
N LEU A 7 12.37 -10.67 -26.04
CA LEU A 7 13.04 -10.36 -27.31
C LEU A 7 14.54 -10.65 -27.14
N GLU A 8 15.04 -11.62 -27.90
CA GLU A 8 16.47 -11.96 -27.88
C GLU A 8 17.32 -10.80 -28.42
N PRO A 9 18.37 -10.35 -27.71
CA PRO A 9 19.16 -9.20 -28.12
C PRO A 9 19.95 -9.52 -29.40
N THR A 10 19.67 -8.78 -30.47
CA THR A 10 20.24 -8.99 -31.81
C THR A 10 21.65 -8.39 -32.01
N SER A 11 22.34 -7.96 -30.94
CA SER A 11 23.56 -7.14 -31.04
C SER A 11 24.84 -7.86 -30.58
N THR A 12 25.87 -7.86 -31.42
CA THR A 12 27.18 -8.51 -31.18
C THR A 12 28.09 -7.77 -30.18
N ASN A 13 27.71 -6.57 -29.71
CA ASN A 13 28.50 -5.80 -28.73
C ASN A 13 27.96 -6.00 -27.29
N PRO A 14 28.76 -6.53 -26.35
CA PRO A 14 28.31 -6.82 -24.99
C PRO A 14 27.80 -5.58 -24.24
N ARG A 15 28.36 -4.39 -24.50
CA ARG A 15 27.91 -3.13 -23.88
C ARG A 15 26.51 -2.72 -24.36
N THR A 16 26.21 -2.96 -25.63
CA THR A 16 24.90 -2.62 -26.21
C THR A 16 23.81 -3.57 -25.73
N ALA A 17 24.14 -4.86 -25.57
CA ALA A 17 23.24 -5.85 -24.99
C ALA A 17 22.90 -5.53 -23.52
N GLU A 18 23.90 -5.12 -22.73
CA GLU A 18 23.69 -4.73 -21.34
C GLU A 18 22.77 -3.50 -21.22
N ILE A 19 22.99 -2.46 -22.03
CA ILE A 19 22.12 -1.26 -22.05
C ILE A 19 20.68 -1.63 -22.44
N ALA A 20 20.50 -2.51 -23.43
CA ALA A 20 19.17 -2.96 -23.85
C ALA A 20 18.45 -3.71 -22.72
N GLN A 21 19.15 -4.60 -22.02
CA GLN A 21 18.60 -5.32 -20.88
C GLN A 21 18.20 -4.37 -19.74
N TRP A 22 19.04 -3.39 -19.39
CA TRP A 22 18.70 -2.38 -18.40
C TRP A 22 17.46 -1.57 -18.80
N THR A 23 17.36 -1.20 -20.07
CA THR A 23 16.21 -0.45 -20.60
C THR A 23 14.92 -1.28 -20.51
N GLU A 24 14.97 -2.57 -20.86
CA GLU A 24 13.82 -3.48 -20.74
C GLU A 24 13.39 -3.64 -19.27
N MET A 25 14.36 -3.85 -18.37
CA MET A 25 14.07 -3.97 -16.94
C MET A 25 13.48 -2.68 -16.35
N ASP A 26 13.95 -1.51 -16.78
CA ASP A 26 13.40 -0.23 -16.38
C ASP A 26 11.95 -0.04 -16.85
N GLN A 27 11.66 -0.39 -18.11
CA GLN A 27 10.30 -0.37 -18.66
C GLN A 27 9.35 -1.29 -17.89
N ILE A 28 9.78 -2.52 -17.59
CA ILE A 28 9.00 -3.47 -16.79
C ILE A 28 8.76 -2.90 -15.38
N GLY A 29 9.80 -2.36 -14.74
CA GLY A 29 9.71 -1.74 -13.42
C GLY A 29 8.71 -0.59 -13.38
N ARG A 30 8.72 0.30 -14.38
CA ARG A 30 7.74 1.38 -14.52
C ARG A 30 6.31 0.84 -14.64
N GLY A 31 6.11 -0.18 -15.48
CA GLY A 31 4.80 -0.82 -15.65
C GLY A 31 4.25 -1.38 -14.34
N VAL A 32 5.10 -2.02 -13.53
CA VAL A 32 4.71 -2.54 -12.21
C VAL A 32 4.29 -1.40 -11.27
N ILE A 33 5.08 -0.32 -11.19
CA ILE A 33 4.81 0.82 -10.30
C ILE A 33 3.51 1.55 -10.71
N LEU A 34 3.23 1.67 -12.00
CA LEU A 34 2.05 2.36 -12.52
C LEU A 34 0.77 1.52 -12.40
N SER A 35 0.86 0.19 -12.46
CA SER A 35 -0.30 -0.70 -12.50
C SER A 35 -1.31 -0.58 -11.34
N PRO A 36 -0.91 -0.32 -10.07
CA PRO A 36 -1.86 -0.14 -8.98
C PRO A 36 -2.38 1.31 -8.84
N LEU A 37 -1.88 2.27 -9.63
CA LEU A 37 -2.30 3.66 -9.52
C LEU A 37 -3.73 3.84 -10.06
N SER A 38 -4.47 4.80 -9.48
CA SER A 38 -5.76 5.22 -10.04
C SER A 38 -5.57 5.86 -11.42
N ASN A 39 -6.60 5.84 -12.28
CA ASN A 39 -6.52 6.43 -13.62
C ASN A 39 -5.97 7.87 -13.60
N THR A 40 -6.43 8.70 -12.66
CA THR A 40 -5.93 10.08 -12.52
C THR A 40 -4.44 10.16 -12.21
N LEU A 41 -3.92 9.29 -11.34
CA LEU A 41 -2.50 9.25 -11.00
C LEU A 41 -1.69 8.63 -12.14
N PHE A 42 -2.21 7.59 -12.78
CA PHE A 42 -1.61 7.00 -13.97
C PHE A 42 -1.38 8.06 -15.05
N ASP A 43 -2.41 8.84 -15.39
CA ASP A 43 -2.30 9.89 -16.43
C ASP A 43 -1.23 10.94 -16.12
N VAL A 44 -1.03 11.26 -14.83
CA VAL A 44 0.00 12.22 -14.39
C VAL A 44 1.41 11.65 -14.48
N TYR A 45 1.58 10.37 -14.13
CA TYR A 45 2.88 9.72 -13.98
C TYR A 45 3.30 8.85 -15.17
N TYR A 46 2.39 8.61 -16.12
CA TYR A 46 2.64 7.91 -17.38
C TYR A 46 3.41 8.83 -18.34
N SER A 47 4.69 9.06 -18.04
CA SER A 47 5.62 9.78 -18.91
C SER A 47 6.90 8.98 -19.08
N ASP A 48 7.46 9.00 -20.30
CA ASP A 48 8.75 8.39 -20.62
C ASP A 48 9.95 9.17 -20.07
N SER A 49 9.70 10.32 -19.43
CA SER A 49 10.73 11.07 -18.72
C SER A 49 11.17 10.43 -17.40
N TYR A 50 10.40 9.46 -16.88
CA TYR A 50 10.74 8.77 -15.64
C TYR A 50 11.48 7.46 -15.93
N THR A 51 12.50 7.17 -15.13
CA THR A 51 12.98 5.79 -14.91
C THR A 51 12.13 5.15 -13.83
N ALA A 52 12.14 3.82 -13.70
CA ALA A 52 11.45 3.13 -12.62
C ALA A 52 11.89 3.66 -11.24
N LYS A 53 13.18 3.96 -11.11
CA LYS A 53 13.74 4.54 -9.88
C LYS A 53 13.21 5.95 -9.65
N SER A 54 13.33 6.87 -10.62
CA SER A 54 12.91 8.26 -10.39
C SER A 54 11.39 8.40 -10.22
N LEU A 55 10.61 7.53 -10.86
CA LEU A 55 9.18 7.43 -10.62
C LEU A 55 8.89 7.02 -9.18
N ARG A 56 9.54 5.95 -8.69
CA ARG A 56 9.39 5.51 -7.31
C ARG A 56 9.81 6.59 -6.32
N ASP A 57 10.96 7.22 -6.53
CA ASP A 57 11.49 8.26 -5.65
C ASP A 57 10.54 9.48 -5.62
N GLU A 58 9.95 9.87 -6.75
CA GLU A 58 8.97 10.97 -6.81
C GLU A 58 7.65 10.63 -6.12
N LEU A 59 7.17 9.39 -6.30
CA LEU A 59 5.98 8.90 -5.60
C LEU A 59 6.24 8.84 -4.08
N ASP A 60 7.37 8.28 -3.65
CA ASP A 60 7.77 8.21 -2.25
C ASP A 60 7.94 9.63 -1.66
N ARG A 61 8.54 10.57 -2.39
CA ARG A 61 8.68 11.95 -1.93
C ARG A 61 7.34 12.66 -1.72
N LYS A 62 6.35 12.40 -2.58
CA LYS A 62 5.05 13.08 -2.57
C LYS A 62 4.01 12.40 -1.68
N TYR A 63 4.12 11.08 -1.51
CA TYR A 63 3.13 10.23 -0.84
C TYR A 63 3.71 9.39 0.30
N ASN A 64 4.97 9.58 0.66
CA ASN A 64 5.58 8.98 1.86
C ASN A 64 6.40 10.04 2.64
N THR A 65 5.74 11.14 3.00
CA THR A 65 6.28 12.23 3.86
C THR A 65 6.31 11.83 5.34
N GLU A 66 6.96 12.63 6.18
CA GLU A 66 6.95 12.37 7.62
C GLU A 66 5.53 12.47 8.21
N GLU A 67 4.67 13.38 7.78
CA GLU A 67 3.27 13.39 8.25
C GLU A 67 2.56 12.05 7.96
N GLN A 68 2.86 11.44 6.81
CA GLN A 68 2.34 10.11 6.43
C GLN A 68 2.96 8.93 7.20
N TRP A 69 4.09 9.08 7.89
CA TRP A 69 4.58 8.01 8.79
C TRP A 69 3.60 7.79 9.93
N LEU A 70 3.03 8.89 10.45
CA LEU A 70 2.10 8.87 11.56
C LEU A 70 0.73 8.36 11.10
N GLU A 71 0.27 8.78 9.93
CA GLU A 71 -0.94 8.24 9.29
C GLU A 71 -0.82 6.72 9.04
N LYS A 72 0.30 6.30 8.44
CA LYS A 72 0.61 4.88 8.20
C LYS A 72 0.67 4.11 9.51
N TYR A 73 1.26 4.69 10.56
CA TYR A 73 1.30 4.09 11.88
C TYR A 73 -0.11 3.82 12.42
N TYR A 74 -1.02 4.81 12.36
CA TYR A 74 -2.40 4.64 12.82
C TYR A 74 -3.18 3.64 11.97
N VAL A 75 -3.02 3.64 10.64
CA VAL A 75 -3.64 2.65 9.75
C VAL A 75 -3.19 1.24 10.11
N PHE A 76 -1.88 1.01 10.24
CA PHE A 76 -1.37 -0.32 10.60
C PHE A 76 -1.81 -0.75 12.00
N LYS A 77 -1.80 0.17 12.96
CA LYS A 77 -2.20 -0.11 14.33
C LYS A 77 -3.69 -0.44 14.40
N PHE A 78 -4.55 0.31 13.71
CA PHE A 78 -5.96 0.00 13.58
C PHE A 78 -6.17 -1.37 12.95
N MET A 79 -5.58 -1.64 11.79
CA MET A 79 -5.77 -2.91 11.07
C MET A 79 -5.32 -4.13 11.89
N ARG A 80 -4.19 -4.02 12.61
CA ARG A 80 -3.60 -5.12 13.38
C ARG A 80 -4.13 -5.26 14.79
N TYR A 81 -4.91 -4.30 15.28
CA TYR A 81 -5.55 -4.40 16.59
C TYR A 81 -6.44 -5.63 16.63
N GLN A 82 -6.36 -6.40 17.71
CA GLN A 82 -7.18 -7.57 18.03
C GLN A 82 -7.47 -7.52 19.53
N MET A 83 -8.72 -7.73 19.92
CA MET A 83 -9.09 -7.79 21.33
C MET A 83 -8.63 -9.12 21.94
N VAL A 84 -8.30 -9.07 23.22
CA VAL A 84 -7.85 -10.22 24.01
C VAL A 84 -8.80 -10.45 25.19
N GLU A 85 -9.03 -11.71 25.56
CA GLU A 85 -10.01 -12.11 26.58
C GLU A 85 -9.62 -11.68 28.01
N ASP A 86 -8.33 -11.45 28.27
CA ASP A 86 -7.76 -11.13 29.59
C ASP A 86 -7.79 -9.63 29.94
N ARG A 87 -8.36 -8.79 29.06
CA ARG A 87 -8.48 -7.34 29.24
C ARG A 87 -9.94 -6.88 29.28
N TYR A 88 -10.19 -5.78 29.98
CA TYR A 88 -11.53 -5.20 30.06
C TYR A 88 -12.01 -4.72 28.68
N GLY A 89 -13.20 -5.16 28.27
CA GLY A 89 -13.77 -4.78 26.98
C GLY A 89 -13.95 -3.26 26.80
N THR A 90 -14.21 -2.53 27.89
CA THR A 90 -14.33 -1.06 27.87
C THR A 90 -13.00 -0.37 27.56
N GLU A 91 -11.89 -0.86 28.15
CA GLU A 91 -10.55 -0.36 27.89
C GLU A 91 -10.17 -0.57 26.41
N GLN A 92 -10.41 -1.79 25.90
CA GLN A 92 -10.12 -2.14 24.51
C GLN A 92 -11.01 -1.38 23.52
N THR A 93 -12.26 -1.09 23.88
CA THR A 93 -13.17 -0.25 23.09
C THR A 93 -12.64 1.18 23.00
N HIS A 94 -12.17 1.76 24.10
CA HIS A 94 -11.56 3.10 24.08
C HIS A 94 -10.31 3.16 23.20
N GLU A 95 -9.48 2.11 23.20
CA GLU A 95 -8.31 2.04 22.33
C GLU A 95 -8.68 2.07 20.84
N ILE A 96 -9.71 1.33 20.44
CA ILE A 96 -10.19 1.33 19.05
C ILE A 96 -10.77 2.70 18.67
N ILE A 97 -11.57 3.31 19.55
CA ILE A 97 -12.12 4.66 19.33
C ILE A 97 -10.99 5.68 19.16
N ASN A 98 -9.95 5.62 19.99
CA ASN A 98 -8.81 6.52 19.87
C ASN A 98 -8.05 6.33 18.54
N LEU A 99 -7.97 5.10 18.04
CA LEU A 99 -7.37 4.83 16.72
C LEU A 99 -8.23 5.37 15.59
N GLU A 100 -9.55 5.25 15.69
CA GLU A 100 -10.49 5.82 14.72
C GLU A 100 -10.42 7.35 14.69
N HIS A 101 -10.41 8.01 15.85
CA HIS A 101 -10.22 9.46 15.93
C HIS A 101 -8.89 9.91 15.34
N ALA A 102 -7.79 9.20 15.64
CA ALA A 102 -6.48 9.53 15.07
C ALA A 102 -6.44 9.37 13.53
N LEU A 103 -7.20 8.42 12.97
CA LEU A 103 -7.39 8.30 11.52
C LEU A 103 -8.23 9.45 10.96
N ALA A 104 -9.28 9.86 11.67
CA ALA A 104 -10.11 11.00 11.27
C ALA A 104 -9.34 12.33 11.27
N ASP A 105 -8.47 12.54 12.28
CA ASP A 105 -7.56 13.70 12.38
C ASP A 105 -6.53 13.70 11.22
N ALA A 106 -6.12 12.52 10.76
CA ALA A 106 -5.31 12.31 9.56
C ALA A 106 -6.10 12.41 8.23
N GLU A 107 -7.35 12.89 8.28
CA GLU A 107 -8.27 12.96 7.13
C GLU A 107 -8.61 11.59 6.49
N ILE A 108 -8.26 10.47 7.12
CA ILE A 108 -8.59 9.11 6.70
C ILE A 108 -9.94 8.72 7.28
N LYS A 109 -11.01 9.14 6.60
CA LYS A 109 -12.38 8.82 7.02
C LYS A 109 -12.79 7.41 6.58
N LEU A 110 -13.00 6.54 7.56
CA LEU A 110 -13.50 5.19 7.32
C LEU A 110 -15.02 5.20 7.11
N PRO A 111 -15.55 4.51 6.08
CA PRO A 111 -17.00 4.32 5.96
C PRO A 111 -17.58 3.59 7.18
N GLU A 112 -18.73 4.01 7.69
CA GLU A 112 -19.38 3.42 8.88
C GLU A 112 -19.49 1.89 8.78
N LYS A 113 -19.92 1.39 7.60
CA LYS A 113 -20.01 -0.06 7.34
C LYS A 113 -18.66 -0.77 7.48
N PHE A 114 -17.56 -0.15 7.04
CA PHE A 114 -16.22 -0.70 7.17
C PHE A 114 -15.76 -0.72 8.63
N LEU A 115 -16.04 0.36 9.37
CA LEU A 115 -15.72 0.46 10.79
C LEU A 115 -16.43 -0.63 11.59
N VAL A 116 -17.74 -0.81 11.39
CA VAL A 116 -18.54 -1.86 12.07
C VAL A 116 -17.99 -3.26 11.76
N MET A 117 -17.73 -3.57 10.49
CA MET A 117 -17.15 -4.86 10.09
C MET A 117 -15.77 -5.09 10.71
N SER A 118 -14.93 -4.05 10.74
CA SER A 118 -13.59 -4.13 11.34
C SER A 118 -13.65 -4.33 12.84
N ILE A 119 -14.61 -3.74 13.55
CA ILE A 119 -14.79 -3.95 14.99
C ILE A 119 -15.24 -5.38 15.27
N VAL A 120 -16.18 -5.93 14.48
CA VAL A 120 -16.62 -7.32 14.61
C VAL A 120 -15.47 -8.30 14.41
N ASP A 121 -14.61 -8.07 13.41
CA ASP A 121 -13.43 -8.88 13.12
C ASP A 121 -12.33 -8.80 14.19
N LYS A 122 -12.41 -7.82 15.10
CA LYS A 122 -11.44 -7.62 16.18
C LYS A 122 -11.79 -8.37 17.46
N PHE A 123 -12.99 -8.92 17.58
CA PHE A 123 -13.33 -9.72 18.75
C PHE A 123 -12.56 -11.05 18.72
N PRO A 124 -12.07 -11.53 19.88
CA PRO A 124 -11.59 -12.90 19.96
C PRO A 124 -12.72 -13.85 19.55
N ASN A 125 -12.37 -15.00 18.95
CA ASN A 125 -13.32 -15.96 18.37
C ASN A 125 -14.58 -16.12 19.25
N LEU A 126 -15.72 -15.74 18.68
CA LEU A 126 -17.04 -15.80 19.31
C LEU A 126 -17.48 -17.22 19.68
N ASP A 127 -16.76 -18.25 19.22
CA ASP A 127 -17.01 -19.66 19.53
C ASP A 127 -16.96 -19.95 21.05
N ASN A 128 -16.21 -19.16 21.83
CA ASN A 128 -16.11 -19.30 23.29
C ASN A 128 -17.27 -18.65 24.07
N PHE A 129 -18.12 -17.85 23.43
CA PHE A 129 -19.24 -17.14 24.10
C PHE A 129 -20.59 -17.86 23.95
N LEU A 130 -20.68 -18.90 23.11
CA LEU A 130 -21.91 -19.66 22.83
C LEU A 130 -21.82 -21.15 23.21
N ALA A 131 -20.79 -21.57 23.95
CA ALA A 131 -20.64 -22.90 24.52
C ALA A 131 -20.96 -22.91 26.03
#